data_AF-A0A7S3QB66-F1
#
_entry.id   AF-A0A7S3QB66-F1
#
_cell.length_a   1.000
_cell.length_b   1.000
_cell.length_c   1.000
_cell.angle_alpha   90.00
_cell.angle_beta   90.00
_cell.angle_gamma   90.00
#
_symmetry.space_group_name_H-M   'P 1'
#
loop_
_entity.id
_entity.type
_entity.pdbx_description
1 polymer ?
#
loop_
_entity_poly.entity_id
_entity_poly.type
_entity_poly.pdbx_seq_one_letter_code
_entity_poly.pdbx_strand_id
1 'polypeptide(L)'
;MKISVAALILALGLIPGEAEAGHNHHDSNHHLQAVGEEKCTVFVEDRLYDDSDETAPPKDKRSRLSCFMSDGRSYTIPFADADYIKENFTSGLYDSGKTELILGPGAMIDPSTNELVVSSAGAEFRPKESSGRRKLTTGTKTMLVVRVVASNGQTTASQAQLSDSVFGTSGDPINLSERYKSCSHGKLTFNAATGSNISAGTTQVTVSSSTSDGDDTMVNDVTEALNTLFGVSSPDQIADHVMYC
;
A
#
# COMPACT_ATOMS: atom_id res chain seq x y z
N MET A 1 17.28 60.17 20.44
CA MET A 1 18.76 60.30 20.37
C MET A 1 19.28 59.10 19.60
N LYS A 2 19.75 59.29 18.37
CA LYS A 2 20.34 58.24 17.52
C LYS A 2 21.78 58.00 17.96
N ILE A 3 22.23 56.76 18.11
CA ILE A 3 23.61 56.37 17.76
C ILE A 3 23.54 55.03 17.02
N SER A 4 23.98 55.09 15.78
CA SER A 4 24.35 53.99 14.91
C SER A 4 25.88 53.87 14.97
N VAL A 5 26.43 52.66 15.00
CA VAL A 5 27.82 52.41 14.58
C VAL A 5 27.84 51.13 13.75
N ALA A 6 28.12 51.32 12.47
CA ALA A 6 28.58 50.29 11.54
C ALA A 6 30.09 50.14 11.66
N ALA A 7 30.61 48.93 11.45
CA ALA A 7 31.99 48.73 11.01
C ALA A 7 32.11 47.47 10.14
N LEU A 8 32.40 47.74 8.88
CA LEU A 8 32.74 46.86 7.77
C LEU A 8 34.25 46.57 7.82
N ILE A 9 34.70 45.32 7.75
CA ILE A 9 36.04 44.98 7.26
C ILE A 9 35.94 43.76 6.33
N LEU A 10 36.19 44.00 5.05
CA LEU A 10 36.63 43.00 4.06
C LEU A 10 38.11 42.71 4.30
N ALA A 11 38.51 41.44 4.17
CA ALA A 11 39.81 41.08 3.61
C ALA A 11 39.72 39.72 2.91
N LEU A 12 39.93 39.72 1.60
CA LEU A 12 40.19 38.54 0.78
C LEU A 12 41.55 37.94 1.15
N GLY A 13 41.62 36.60 1.16
CA GLY A 13 42.86 35.84 1.14
C GLY A 13 42.62 34.45 0.56
N LEU A 14 42.79 34.31 -0.76
CA LEU A 14 42.86 33.04 -1.50
C LEU A 14 44.31 32.56 -1.51
N ILE A 15 44.59 31.31 -1.08
CA ILE A 15 45.58 30.38 -1.68
C ILE A 15 45.09 28.92 -1.40
N PRO A 16 45.27 27.95 -2.32
CA PRO A 16 44.53 26.68 -2.40
C PRO A 16 45.33 25.46 -1.87
N GLY A 17 44.66 24.30 -1.78
CA GLY A 17 45.32 22.99 -1.76
C GLY A 17 44.57 21.90 -0.98
N GLU A 18 43.96 20.96 -1.72
CA GLU A 18 43.87 19.50 -1.46
C GLU A 18 43.20 19.01 -0.15
N ALA A 19 42.48 17.90 -0.05
CA ALA A 19 41.70 17.03 -0.91
C ALA A 19 40.95 16.11 0.09
N GLU A 20 39.73 15.68 -0.29
CA GLU A 20 39.00 14.51 0.22
C GLU A 20 38.70 14.34 1.73
N ALA A 21 37.41 14.47 2.05
CA ALA A 21 36.63 13.35 2.59
C ALA A 21 35.15 13.63 2.35
N GLY A 22 34.58 13.01 1.32
CA GLY A 22 33.15 13.05 1.06
C GLY A 22 32.39 12.33 2.16
N HIS A 23 31.70 13.08 3.01
CA HIS A 23 30.49 12.59 3.65
C HIS A 23 29.32 13.03 2.78
N ASN A 24 28.87 12.13 1.91
CA ASN A 24 27.56 12.26 1.29
C ASN A 24 26.51 12.11 2.39
N HIS A 25 26.18 13.21 3.06
CA HIS A 25 24.88 13.35 3.68
C HIS A 25 23.86 13.35 2.54
N HIS A 26 23.27 12.19 2.30
CA HIS A 26 22.05 12.09 1.52
C HIS A 26 20.93 12.68 2.40
N ASP A 27 20.87 14.01 2.47
CA ASP A 27 19.66 14.71 2.87
C ASP A 27 18.66 14.51 1.73
N SER A 28 18.02 13.34 1.74
CA SER A 28 16.79 13.12 0.99
C SER A 28 15.81 14.15 1.50
N ASN A 29 15.54 15.18 0.70
CA ASN A 29 14.63 16.24 1.06
C ASN A 29 13.21 15.67 0.93
N HIS A 30 12.78 14.94 1.96
CA HIS A 30 11.49 14.26 2.03
C HIS A 30 10.37 15.31 1.94
N HIS A 31 9.78 15.46 0.75
CA HIS A 31 8.70 16.40 0.53
C HIS A 31 7.41 15.83 1.11
N LEU A 32 7.20 16.09 2.39
CA LEU A 32 6.00 15.66 3.11
C LEU A 32 4.76 16.34 2.52
N GLN A 33 3.69 15.54 2.37
CA GLN A 33 2.41 15.97 1.83
C GLN A 33 1.35 15.91 2.93
N ALA A 34 0.47 16.91 3.01
CA ALA A 34 -0.66 16.87 3.94
C ALA A 34 -1.65 15.77 3.54
N VAL A 35 -2.16 15.03 4.52
CA VAL A 35 -3.18 14.02 4.25
C VAL A 35 -4.52 14.70 3.95
N GLY A 36 -5.17 14.32 2.84
CA GLY A 36 -6.45 14.86 2.40
C GLY A 36 -7.69 14.21 3.05
N GLU A 37 -7.49 13.21 3.91
CA GLU A 37 -8.57 12.46 4.58
C GLU A 37 -8.46 12.58 6.11
N GLU A 38 -9.61 12.47 6.79
CA GLU A 38 -9.67 12.55 8.26
C GLU A 38 -9.42 11.20 8.95
N LYS A 39 -9.42 10.10 8.19
CA LYS A 39 -9.24 8.75 8.72
C LYS A 39 -8.88 7.74 7.63
N CYS A 40 -8.34 6.60 8.05
CA CYS A 40 -8.11 5.44 7.18
C CYS A 40 -8.46 4.13 7.88
N THR A 41 -8.72 3.07 7.11
CA THR A 41 -8.92 1.72 7.69
C THR A 41 -7.56 1.05 7.89
N VAL A 42 -7.35 0.51 9.08
CA VAL A 42 -6.06 -0.06 9.48
C VAL A 42 -6.06 -1.57 9.29
N PHE A 43 -5.01 -2.08 8.65
CA PHE A 43 -4.78 -3.50 8.46
C PHE A 43 -3.42 -3.90 9.02
N VAL A 44 -3.42 -5.02 9.75
CA VAL A 44 -2.19 -5.77 10.03
C VAL A 44 -1.88 -6.57 8.78
N GLU A 45 -0.70 -6.31 8.21
CA GLU A 45 -0.18 -7.04 7.05
C GLU A 45 0.98 -7.92 7.47
N ASP A 46 0.88 -9.20 7.18
CA ASP A 46 1.98 -10.15 7.35
C ASP A 46 2.71 -10.32 6.04
N ARG A 47 4.01 -10.01 6.03
CA ARG A 47 4.85 -10.28 4.85
C ARG A 47 5.38 -11.69 4.89
N LEU A 48 5.10 -12.46 3.84
CA LEU A 48 5.62 -13.80 3.68
C LEU A 48 6.78 -13.74 2.67
N TYR A 49 7.98 -14.05 3.17
CA TYR A 49 9.17 -14.24 2.36
C TYR A 49 9.45 -15.72 2.23
N ASP A 50 10.13 -16.10 1.15
CA ASP A 50 10.68 -17.45 1.02
C ASP A 50 11.56 -17.77 2.25
N ASP A 51 11.44 -18.98 2.77
CA ASP A 51 12.25 -19.41 3.90
C ASP A 51 13.74 -19.49 3.53
N SER A 52 14.09 -19.54 2.23
CA SER A 52 15.47 -19.45 1.75
C SER A 52 16.02 -18.03 1.61
N ASP A 53 15.20 -16.99 1.81
CA ASP A 53 15.66 -15.61 1.71
C ASP A 53 16.36 -15.19 3.02
N GLU A 54 17.70 -15.26 3.01
CA GLU A 54 18.54 -14.86 4.14
C GLU A 54 18.49 -13.36 4.42
N THR A 55 18.00 -12.54 3.49
CA THR A 55 17.85 -11.09 3.68
C THR A 55 16.50 -10.72 4.30
N ALA A 56 15.57 -11.67 4.39
CA ALA A 56 14.26 -11.44 4.96
C ALA A 56 14.34 -11.17 6.48
N PRO A 57 13.53 -10.23 7.00
CA PRO A 57 13.47 -10.00 8.44
C PRO A 57 12.99 -11.26 9.19
N PRO A 58 13.34 -11.40 10.48
CA PRO A 58 12.85 -12.47 11.34
C PRO A 58 11.32 -12.58 11.30
N LYS A 59 10.77 -13.80 11.38
CA LYS A 59 9.32 -14.04 11.20
C LYS A 59 8.44 -13.20 12.14
N ASP A 60 8.89 -13.00 13.37
CA ASP A 60 8.24 -12.16 14.39
C ASP A 60 8.34 -10.65 14.12
N LYS A 61 9.10 -10.23 13.11
CA LYS A 61 9.26 -8.84 12.64
C LYS A 61 8.71 -8.63 11.22
N ARG A 62 7.95 -9.58 10.68
CA ARG A 62 7.36 -9.50 9.33
C ARG A 62 5.99 -8.82 9.28
N SER A 63 5.38 -8.55 10.43
CA SER A 63 4.11 -7.84 10.50
C SER A 63 4.33 -6.34 10.49
N ARG A 64 3.52 -5.62 9.72
CA ARG A 64 3.44 -4.16 9.73
C ARG A 64 2.00 -3.70 9.81
N LEU A 65 1.82 -2.44 10.18
CA LEU A 65 0.52 -1.81 10.23
C LEU A 65 0.38 -0.85 9.06
N SER A 66 -0.63 -1.07 8.24
CA SER A 66 -0.91 -0.27 7.05
C SER A 66 -2.24 0.47 7.18
N CYS A 67 -2.26 1.68 6.65
CA CYS A 67 -3.38 2.61 6.63
C CYS A 67 -3.93 2.68 5.20
N PHE A 68 -5.07 2.06 4.97
CA PHE A 68 -5.76 2.06 3.68
C PHE A 68 -6.73 3.24 3.59
N MET A 69 -6.45 4.11 2.63
CA MET A 69 -7.21 5.32 2.33
C MET A 69 -8.45 5.00 1.49
N SER A 70 -9.37 5.96 1.40
CA SER A 70 -10.62 5.77 0.65
C SER A 70 -10.43 5.68 -0.87
N ASP A 71 -9.31 6.17 -1.39
CA ASP A 71 -8.92 6.10 -2.81
C ASP A 71 -8.26 4.77 -3.22
N GLY A 72 -8.09 3.86 -2.26
CA GLY A 72 -7.47 2.54 -2.44
C GLY A 72 -5.96 2.51 -2.20
N ARG A 73 -5.30 3.65 -1.93
CA ARG A 73 -3.88 3.69 -1.58
C ARG A 73 -3.63 3.19 -0.16
N SER A 74 -2.43 2.68 0.07
CA SER A 74 -1.96 2.18 1.36
C SER A 74 -0.67 2.87 1.78
N TYR A 75 -0.56 3.16 3.08
CA TYR A 75 0.61 3.78 3.69
C TYR A 75 1.02 3.04 4.96
N THR A 76 2.31 2.75 5.11
CA THR A 76 2.85 2.12 6.33
C THR A 76 2.78 3.10 7.51
N ILE A 77 2.42 2.62 8.69
CA ILE A 77 2.46 3.36 9.96
C ILE A 77 3.78 3.02 10.68
N PRO A 78 4.84 3.84 10.56
CA PRO A 78 6.20 3.43 10.92
C PRO A 78 6.42 3.24 12.43
N PHE A 79 5.62 3.89 13.28
CA PHE A 79 5.75 3.73 14.73
C PHE A 79 5.18 2.39 15.24
N ALA A 80 4.33 1.73 14.46
CA ALA A 80 3.62 0.51 14.85
C ALA A 80 4.43 -0.72 14.44
N ASP A 81 5.51 -0.99 15.18
CA ASP A 81 6.33 -2.19 14.98
C ASP A 81 5.59 -3.48 15.36
N ALA A 82 6.25 -4.62 15.14
CA ALA A 82 5.65 -5.92 15.42
C ALA A 82 5.28 -6.14 16.90
N ASP A 83 5.99 -5.50 17.85
CA ASP A 83 5.67 -5.60 19.27
C ASP A 83 4.40 -4.79 19.56
N TYR A 84 4.30 -3.57 19.03
CA TYR A 84 3.08 -2.76 19.08
C TYR A 84 1.88 -3.50 18.48
N ILE A 85 2.04 -4.11 17.29
CA ILE A 85 1.00 -4.88 16.61
C ILE A 85 0.55 -6.05 17.47
N LYS A 86 1.51 -6.81 18.01
CA LYS A 86 1.20 -7.96 18.86
C LYS A 86 0.39 -7.53 20.08
N GLU A 87 0.84 -6.49 20.78
CA GLU A 87 0.19 -6.01 21.99
C GLU A 87 -1.22 -5.46 21.72
N ASN A 88 -1.42 -4.72 20.63
CA ASN A 88 -2.64 -3.94 20.39
C ASN A 88 -3.65 -4.58 19.43
N PHE A 89 -3.20 -5.38 18.45
CA PHE A 89 -4.04 -6.00 17.42
C PHE A 89 -4.14 -7.53 17.54
N THR A 90 -3.09 -8.20 18.04
CA THR A 90 -3.12 -9.68 18.19
C THR A 90 -3.68 -10.09 19.56
N SER A 91 -3.20 -9.46 20.64
CA SER A 91 -3.68 -9.70 22.01
C SER A 91 -4.54 -8.55 22.55
N GLY A 92 -4.63 -7.46 21.80
CA GLY A 92 -5.20 -6.20 22.27
C GLY A 92 -6.66 -5.99 21.87
N LEU A 93 -7.04 -4.71 21.82
CA LEU A 93 -8.43 -4.27 21.63
C LEU A 93 -8.79 -3.99 20.17
N TYR A 94 -7.79 -3.87 19.29
CA TYR A 94 -8.00 -3.49 17.90
C TYR A 94 -8.11 -4.72 17.00
N ASP A 95 -8.93 -4.60 15.96
CA ASP A 95 -9.17 -5.64 14.98
C ASP A 95 -8.67 -5.16 13.61
N SER A 96 -7.76 -5.91 12.98
CA SER A 96 -7.34 -5.64 11.59
C SER A 96 -8.56 -5.56 10.65
N GLY A 97 -8.63 -4.50 9.84
CA GLY A 97 -9.73 -4.20 8.91
C GLY A 97 -11.02 -3.71 9.58
N LYS A 98 -11.08 -3.65 10.91
CA LYS A 98 -12.22 -3.09 11.67
C LYS A 98 -11.82 -1.97 12.62
N THR A 99 -10.57 -1.54 12.57
CA THR A 99 -10.10 -0.36 13.27
C THR A 99 -9.84 0.73 12.23
N GLU A 100 -10.31 1.94 12.52
CA GLU A 100 -9.95 3.15 11.80
C GLU A 100 -8.89 3.90 12.60
N LEU A 101 -7.89 4.45 11.91
CA LEU A 101 -6.99 5.45 12.47
C LEU A 101 -7.56 6.82 12.12
N ILE A 102 -7.85 7.62 13.13
CA ILE A 102 -8.26 9.02 12.97
C ILE A 102 -6.99 9.85 12.77
N LEU A 103 -6.93 10.55 11.63
CA LEU A 103 -5.80 11.35 11.21
C LEU A 103 -6.00 12.77 11.73
N GLY A 104 -5.26 13.12 12.79
CA GLY A 104 -5.30 14.44 13.39
C GLY A 104 -4.67 15.53 12.50
N PRO A 105 -4.90 16.82 12.82
CA PRO A 105 -4.25 17.93 12.13
C PRO A 105 -2.72 17.78 12.16
N GLY A 106 -2.08 17.82 11.00
CA GLY A 106 -0.64 17.63 10.85
C GLY A 106 -0.19 16.21 10.53
N ALA A 107 -1.12 15.26 10.34
CA ALA A 107 -0.82 14.01 9.67
C ALA A 107 -0.28 14.30 8.26
N MET A 108 0.87 13.70 7.93
CA MET A 108 1.51 13.86 6.63
C MET A 108 1.87 12.50 6.04
N ILE A 109 1.92 12.45 4.71
CA ILE A 109 2.45 11.33 3.94
C ILE A 109 3.86 11.71 3.50
N ASP A 110 4.79 10.79 3.66
CA ASP A 110 6.05 10.82 2.94
C ASP A 110 5.89 10.02 1.64
N PRO A 111 5.78 10.69 0.48
CA PRO A 111 5.55 10.02 -0.79
C PRO A 111 6.77 9.24 -1.27
N SER A 112 7.96 9.46 -0.70
CA SER A 112 9.17 8.75 -1.10
C SER A 112 9.33 7.40 -0.41
N THR A 113 8.75 7.24 0.79
CA THR A 113 8.78 6.01 1.57
C THR A 113 7.41 5.34 1.69
N ASN A 114 6.35 6.00 1.21
CA ASN A 114 4.95 5.60 1.43
C ASN A 114 4.60 5.41 2.91
N GLU A 115 5.19 6.25 3.77
CA GLU A 115 4.94 6.25 5.20
C GLU A 115 3.95 7.33 5.61
N LEU A 116 3.08 6.98 6.56
CA LEU A 116 2.21 7.92 7.23
C LEU A 116 2.93 8.49 8.46
N VAL A 117 3.36 9.75 8.35
CA VAL A 117 3.91 10.54 9.44
C VAL A 117 2.77 11.09 10.29
N VAL A 118 2.45 10.34 11.34
CA VAL A 118 1.54 10.76 12.42
C VAL A 118 2.30 10.73 13.74
N SER A 119 2.05 11.70 14.62
CA SER A 119 2.57 11.60 15.98
C SER A 119 1.84 10.49 16.72
N SER A 120 2.56 9.60 17.40
CA SER A 120 1.94 8.53 18.20
C SER A 120 1.04 9.08 19.31
N ALA A 121 1.28 10.32 19.76
CA ALA A 121 0.43 11.05 20.70
C ALA A 121 -0.87 11.61 20.08
N GLY A 122 -0.97 11.66 18.75
CA GLY A 122 -2.13 12.18 18.00
C GLY A 122 -2.84 11.13 17.13
N ALA A 123 -2.32 9.90 17.07
CA ALA A 123 -2.94 8.77 16.38
C ALA A 123 -4.03 8.15 17.26
N GLU A 124 -5.30 8.39 16.93
CA GLU A 124 -6.42 7.79 17.66
C GLU A 124 -7.00 6.61 16.87
N PHE A 125 -6.87 5.41 17.41
CA PHE A 125 -7.51 4.23 16.85
C PHE A 125 -8.92 4.07 17.39
N ARG A 126 -9.89 3.89 16.49
CA ARG A 126 -11.29 3.67 16.84
C ARG A 126 -11.81 2.42 16.16
N PRO A 127 -12.69 1.64 16.80
CA PRO A 127 -13.47 0.65 16.07
C PRO A 127 -14.21 1.35 14.92
N LYS A 128 -14.10 0.79 13.72
CA LYS A 128 -14.91 1.18 12.57
C LYS A 128 -16.37 1.00 12.97
N GLU A 129 -17.17 2.05 12.77
CA GLU A 129 -18.62 2.04 12.94
C GLU A 129 -19.23 1.02 11.96
N SER A 130 -19.18 -0.26 12.31
CA SER A 130 -19.79 -1.36 11.56
C SER A 130 -20.62 -2.16 12.54
N SER A 131 -21.94 -2.05 12.38
CA SER A 131 -22.99 -2.77 13.10
C SER A 131 -22.60 -4.22 13.36
N GLY A 132 -22.72 -4.65 14.63
CA GLY A 132 -22.17 -5.88 15.16
C GLY A 132 -22.44 -7.19 14.40
N ARG A 133 -21.61 -8.18 14.74
CA ARG A 133 -21.41 -9.53 14.17
C ARG A 133 -20.72 -9.54 12.81
N ARG A 134 -19.65 -10.35 12.74
CA ARG A 134 -18.94 -10.74 11.50
C ARG A 134 -19.97 -11.17 10.47
N LYS A 135 -20.25 -10.30 9.49
CA LYS A 135 -21.15 -10.66 8.39
C LYS A 135 -20.36 -11.60 7.48
N LEU A 136 -20.73 -12.88 7.48
CA LEU A 136 -20.16 -13.84 6.54
C LEU A 136 -20.39 -13.29 5.12
N THR A 137 -19.31 -13.16 4.36
CA THR A 137 -19.42 -12.76 2.95
C THR A 137 -20.09 -13.88 2.17
N THR A 138 -21.20 -13.55 1.53
CA THR A 138 -21.99 -14.49 0.73
C THR A 138 -22.45 -13.82 -0.56
N GLY A 139 -22.95 -14.63 -1.48
CA GLY A 139 -23.47 -14.21 -2.77
C GLY A 139 -22.43 -14.28 -3.88
N THR A 140 -22.78 -13.66 -5.00
CA THR A 140 -21.90 -13.53 -6.15
C THR A 140 -21.17 -12.19 -6.05
N LYS A 141 -19.85 -12.23 -6.16
CA LYS A 141 -18.95 -11.08 -6.12
C LYS A 141 -18.17 -10.97 -7.42
N THR A 142 -17.91 -9.77 -7.90
CA THR A 142 -17.02 -9.57 -9.06
C THR A 142 -15.57 -9.47 -8.62
N MET A 143 -14.66 -9.97 -9.46
CA MET A 143 -13.23 -9.85 -9.25
C MET A 143 -12.53 -9.40 -10.52
N LEU A 144 -11.69 -8.38 -10.41
CA LEU A 144 -10.75 -7.98 -11.46
C LEU A 144 -9.35 -8.50 -11.11
N VAL A 145 -8.70 -9.13 -12.08
CA VAL A 145 -7.30 -9.55 -11.96
C VAL A 145 -6.42 -8.62 -12.78
N VAL A 146 -5.40 -8.05 -12.15
CA VAL A 146 -4.57 -7.01 -12.74
C VAL A 146 -3.18 -7.57 -12.94
N ARG A 147 -2.78 -7.72 -14.20
CA ARG A 147 -1.40 -8.05 -14.57
C ARG A 147 -0.54 -6.80 -14.48
N VAL A 148 0.48 -6.81 -13.64
CA VAL A 148 1.35 -5.65 -13.45
C VAL A 148 2.62 -5.78 -14.28
N VAL A 149 2.95 -4.71 -15.01
CA VAL A 149 4.23 -4.53 -15.71
C VAL A 149 4.97 -3.39 -15.02
N ALA A 150 5.96 -3.74 -14.19
CA ALA A 150 6.86 -2.82 -13.51
C ALA A 150 8.03 -2.39 -14.42
N SER A 151 8.83 -1.42 -13.98
CA SER A 151 9.94 -0.89 -14.79
C SER A 151 11.08 -1.89 -15.01
N ASN A 152 11.28 -2.84 -14.09
CA ASN A 152 12.36 -3.84 -14.13
C ASN A 152 11.85 -5.30 -14.14
N GLY A 153 10.53 -5.51 -14.21
CA GLY A 153 9.92 -6.83 -14.08
C GLY A 153 8.44 -6.83 -14.42
N GLN A 154 7.83 -8.01 -14.53
CA GLN A 154 6.41 -8.15 -14.78
C GLN A 154 5.90 -9.50 -14.28
N THR A 155 4.60 -9.60 -14.05
CA THR A 155 3.93 -10.89 -13.83
C THR A 155 4.29 -11.85 -14.96
N THR A 156 4.82 -13.02 -14.63
CA THR A 156 5.24 -14.02 -15.64
C THR A 156 4.04 -14.62 -16.36
N ALA A 157 2.92 -14.81 -15.66
CA ALA A 157 1.67 -15.26 -16.26
C ALA A 157 1.08 -14.19 -17.20
N SER A 158 0.62 -14.64 -18.36
CA SER A 158 -0.17 -13.82 -19.27
C SER A 158 -1.58 -13.57 -18.72
N GLN A 159 -2.27 -12.56 -19.24
CA GLN A 159 -3.68 -12.29 -18.91
C GLN A 159 -4.58 -13.51 -19.11
N ALA A 160 -4.36 -14.31 -20.17
CA ALA A 160 -5.14 -15.53 -20.41
C ALA A 160 -4.89 -16.60 -19.34
N GLN A 161 -3.64 -16.78 -18.90
CA GLN A 161 -3.29 -17.72 -17.83
C GLN A 161 -3.85 -17.28 -16.48
N LEU A 162 -3.81 -15.98 -16.18
CA LEU A 162 -4.42 -15.40 -14.97
C LEU A 162 -5.94 -15.54 -14.97
N SER A 163 -6.58 -15.29 -16.12
CA SER A 163 -8.01 -15.52 -16.31
C SER A 163 -8.39 -16.98 -16.03
N ASP A 164 -7.61 -17.92 -16.56
CA ASP A 164 -7.89 -19.35 -16.40
C ASP A 164 -7.67 -19.82 -14.95
N SER A 165 -6.56 -19.43 -14.31
CA SER A 165 -6.28 -19.82 -12.93
C SER A 165 -7.28 -19.27 -11.92
N VAL A 166 -7.89 -18.10 -12.22
CA VAL A 166 -8.85 -17.45 -11.33
C VAL A 166 -10.28 -17.88 -11.64
N PHE A 167 -10.67 -17.99 -12.91
CA PHE A 167 -12.07 -18.17 -13.33
C PHE A 167 -12.34 -19.47 -14.12
N GLY A 168 -11.33 -20.24 -14.47
CA GLY A 168 -11.46 -21.48 -15.25
C GLY A 168 -11.87 -21.29 -16.71
N THR A 169 -11.51 -20.14 -17.32
CA THR A 169 -11.97 -19.76 -18.66
C THR A 169 -11.55 -20.70 -19.80
N SER A 170 -10.51 -21.50 -19.61
CA SER A 170 -10.01 -22.53 -20.54
C SER A 170 -10.24 -23.95 -20.02
N GLY A 171 -11.19 -24.12 -19.09
CA GLY A 171 -11.63 -25.42 -18.61
C GLY A 171 -10.81 -25.96 -17.44
N ASP A 172 -10.01 -25.14 -16.76
CA ASP A 172 -9.39 -25.53 -15.50
C ASP A 172 -10.47 -25.85 -14.45
N PRO A 173 -10.63 -27.13 -14.06
CA PRO A 173 -11.65 -27.51 -13.09
C PRO A 173 -11.31 -27.06 -11.66
N ILE A 174 -10.07 -26.64 -11.38
CA ILE A 174 -9.58 -26.24 -10.07
C ILE A 174 -8.98 -24.83 -10.17
N ASN A 175 -9.86 -23.84 -10.13
CA ASN A 175 -9.51 -22.42 -10.17
C ASN A 175 -9.96 -21.69 -8.89
N LEU A 176 -9.52 -20.46 -8.69
CA LEU A 176 -9.82 -19.68 -7.48
C LEU A 176 -11.34 -19.58 -7.22
N SER A 177 -12.13 -19.25 -8.25
CA SER A 177 -13.58 -19.10 -8.13
C SER A 177 -14.26 -20.40 -7.72
N GLU A 178 -13.86 -21.53 -8.32
CA GLU A 178 -14.34 -22.87 -7.95
C GLU A 178 -14.00 -23.18 -6.50
N ARG A 179 -12.76 -22.93 -6.05
CA ARG A 179 -12.35 -23.24 -4.68
C ARG A 179 -13.14 -22.45 -3.65
N TYR A 180 -13.38 -21.17 -3.88
CA TYR A 180 -14.27 -20.38 -3.01
C TYR A 180 -15.70 -20.89 -3.03
N LYS A 181 -16.21 -21.28 -4.20
CA LYS A 181 -17.55 -21.86 -4.33
C LYS A 181 -17.67 -23.18 -3.57
N SER A 182 -16.71 -24.09 -3.71
CA SER A 182 -16.74 -25.40 -3.08
C SER A 182 -16.53 -25.32 -1.57
N CYS A 183 -15.53 -24.55 -1.11
CA CYS A 183 -15.28 -24.36 0.33
C CYS A 183 -16.42 -23.63 1.04
N SER A 184 -17.18 -22.79 0.34
CA SER A 184 -18.34 -22.10 0.89
C SER A 184 -19.66 -22.86 0.70
N HIS A 185 -19.66 -24.09 0.16
CA HIS A 185 -20.87 -24.84 -0.19
C HIS A 185 -21.83 -24.05 -1.10
N GLY A 186 -21.27 -23.34 -2.09
CA GLY A 186 -22.00 -22.51 -3.05
C GLY A 186 -22.52 -21.19 -2.48
N LYS A 187 -22.06 -20.78 -1.28
CA LYS A 187 -22.51 -19.53 -0.64
C LYS A 187 -21.72 -18.31 -1.05
N LEU A 188 -20.53 -18.48 -1.62
CA LEU A 188 -19.70 -17.41 -2.17
C LEU A 188 -19.23 -17.84 -3.55
N THR A 189 -19.37 -16.98 -4.55
CA THR A 189 -18.87 -17.23 -5.91
C THR A 189 -18.27 -15.96 -6.46
N PHE A 190 -17.11 -16.08 -7.12
CA PHE A 190 -16.46 -14.96 -7.79
C PHE A 190 -16.64 -15.03 -9.29
N ASN A 191 -17.26 -14.00 -9.86
CA ASN A 191 -17.36 -13.84 -11.30
C ASN A 191 -16.28 -12.89 -11.80
N ALA A 192 -15.81 -13.13 -13.02
CA ALA A 192 -14.95 -12.19 -13.74
C ALA A 192 -15.61 -10.81 -13.83
N ALA A 193 -14.85 -9.76 -13.53
CA ALA A 193 -15.25 -8.40 -13.84
C ALA A 193 -15.42 -8.22 -15.37
N THR A 194 -16.26 -7.28 -15.76
CA THR A 194 -16.56 -6.99 -17.17
C THR A 194 -16.56 -5.48 -17.40
N GLY A 195 -16.11 -5.04 -18.56
CA GLY A 195 -16.12 -3.63 -18.92
C GLY A 195 -15.10 -3.30 -20.00
N SER A 196 -15.03 -2.03 -20.38
CA SER A 196 -13.95 -1.51 -21.21
C SER A 196 -12.60 -1.80 -20.55
N ASN A 197 -11.58 -2.13 -21.35
CA ASN A 197 -10.24 -2.49 -20.86
C ASN A 197 -10.15 -3.77 -20.00
N ILE A 198 -11.23 -4.56 -19.92
CA ILE A 198 -11.24 -5.85 -19.23
C ILE A 198 -11.48 -6.96 -20.25
N SER A 199 -10.55 -7.91 -20.30
CA SER A 199 -10.66 -9.12 -21.12
C SER A 199 -10.68 -10.34 -20.20
N ALA A 200 -11.79 -11.08 -20.23
CA ALA A 200 -12.00 -12.29 -19.42
C ALA A 200 -11.70 -12.09 -17.92
N GLY A 201 -12.15 -10.99 -17.33
CA GLY A 201 -11.91 -10.68 -15.92
C GLY A 201 -10.50 -10.17 -15.61
N THR A 202 -9.68 -9.91 -16.63
CA THR A 202 -8.32 -9.42 -16.46
C THR A 202 -8.08 -8.08 -17.15
N THR A 203 -7.15 -7.30 -16.60
CA THR A 203 -6.58 -6.12 -17.27
C THR A 203 -5.06 -6.11 -17.08
N GLN A 204 -4.37 -5.22 -17.77
CA GLN A 204 -2.94 -5.02 -17.61
C GLN A 204 -2.65 -3.54 -17.42
N VAL A 205 -1.78 -3.24 -16.46
CA VAL A 205 -1.27 -1.88 -16.23
C VAL A 205 0.26 -1.88 -16.27
N THR A 206 0.83 -0.77 -16.73
CA THR A 206 2.26 -0.52 -16.66
C THR A 206 2.50 0.58 -15.63
N VAL A 207 3.48 0.39 -14.76
CA VAL A 207 3.84 1.35 -13.69
C VAL A 207 5.33 1.70 -13.75
N SER A 208 5.67 2.87 -13.23
CA SER A 208 7.07 3.33 -13.15
C SER A 208 7.88 2.65 -12.05
N SER A 209 7.21 2.25 -10.96
CA SER A 209 7.86 1.53 -9.86
C SER A 209 8.58 0.28 -10.32
N SER A 210 9.73 0.03 -9.71
CA SER A 210 10.48 -1.21 -9.77
C SER A 210 9.91 -2.22 -8.75
N THR A 211 10.10 -3.51 -9.02
CA THR A 211 9.77 -4.59 -8.06
C THR A 211 10.56 -4.51 -6.75
N SER A 212 11.62 -3.69 -6.69
CA SER A 212 12.41 -3.42 -5.49
C SER A 212 11.92 -2.23 -4.65
N ASP A 213 10.98 -1.44 -5.16
CA ASP A 213 10.59 -0.15 -4.53
C ASP A 213 9.63 -0.33 -3.34
N GLY A 214 9.29 -1.58 -3.03
CA GLY A 214 8.43 -1.96 -1.91
C GLY A 214 6.95 -2.07 -2.28
N ASP A 215 6.24 -2.89 -1.50
CA ASP A 215 4.85 -3.25 -1.80
C ASP A 215 3.91 -2.03 -1.83
N ASP A 216 4.08 -1.06 -0.92
CA ASP A 216 3.19 0.11 -0.86
C ASP A 216 3.35 1.01 -2.07
N THR A 217 4.59 1.24 -2.50
CA THR A 217 4.89 1.99 -3.73
C THR A 217 4.23 1.33 -4.92
N MET A 218 4.40 0.00 -5.05
CA MET A 218 3.78 -0.78 -6.12
C MET A 218 2.25 -0.74 -6.07
N VAL A 219 1.64 -0.94 -4.90
CA VAL A 219 0.18 -0.91 -4.70
C VAL A 219 -0.37 0.47 -5.05
N ASN A 220 0.29 1.54 -4.65
CA ASN A 220 -0.15 2.91 -4.91
C ASN A 220 -0.03 3.27 -6.40
N ASP A 221 1.08 2.90 -7.05
CA ASP A 221 1.26 3.10 -8.49
C ASP A 221 0.23 2.31 -9.32
N VAL A 222 -0.02 1.04 -8.95
CA VAL A 222 -1.04 0.21 -9.62
C VAL A 222 -2.43 0.80 -9.40
N THR A 223 -2.74 1.25 -8.19
CA THR A 223 -4.02 1.90 -7.85
C THR A 223 -4.21 3.17 -8.67
N GLU A 224 -3.19 4.01 -8.79
CA GLU A 224 -3.24 5.23 -9.61
C GLU A 224 -3.43 4.92 -11.10
N ALA A 225 -2.72 3.91 -11.62
CA ALA A 225 -2.86 3.46 -13.00
C ALA A 225 -4.28 2.94 -13.28
N LEU A 226 -4.88 2.18 -12.37
CA LEU A 226 -6.26 1.69 -12.49
C LEU A 226 -7.28 2.83 -12.42
N ASN A 227 -7.15 3.72 -11.43
CA ASN A 227 -8.03 4.87 -11.27
C ASN A 227 -8.04 5.73 -12.54
N THR A 228 -6.86 5.94 -13.14
CA THR A 228 -6.70 6.66 -14.41
C THR A 228 -7.31 5.89 -15.59
N LEU A 229 -7.01 4.59 -15.72
CA LEU A 229 -7.47 3.76 -16.84
C LEU A 229 -9.00 3.60 -16.89
N PHE A 230 -9.64 3.52 -15.73
CA PHE A 230 -11.08 3.29 -15.59
C PHE A 230 -11.87 4.56 -15.29
N GLY A 231 -11.21 5.70 -15.02
CA GLY A 231 -11.88 6.95 -14.68
C GLY A 231 -12.65 6.89 -13.36
N VAL A 232 -12.09 6.17 -12.38
CA VAL A 232 -12.67 5.94 -11.05
C VAL A 232 -11.83 6.60 -9.96
N SER A 233 -12.40 6.82 -8.78
CA SER A 233 -11.66 7.38 -7.64
C SER A 233 -11.03 6.31 -6.75
N SER A 234 -11.45 5.05 -6.91
CA SER A 234 -10.90 3.90 -6.17
C SER A 234 -11.17 2.60 -6.95
N PRO A 235 -10.27 1.60 -6.87
CA PRO A 235 -10.44 0.33 -7.58
C PRO A 235 -11.69 -0.47 -7.21
N ASP A 236 -12.26 -0.24 -6.01
CA ASP A 236 -13.50 -0.91 -5.55
C ASP A 236 -14.75 -0.49 -6.36
N GLN A 237 -14.67 0.60 -7.12
CA GLN A 237 -15.69 1.02 -8.08
C GLN A 237 -15.68 0.17 -9.36
N ILE A 238 -14.59 -0.58 -9.62
CA ILE A 238 -14.44 -1.41 -10.83
C ILE A 238 -15.01 -2.82 -10.59
N ALA A 239 -14.76 -3.39 -9.42
CA ALA A 239 -15.21 -4.72 -9.02
C ALA A 239 -15.30 -4.83 -7.49
N ASP A 240 -16.06 -5.80 -6.97
CA ASP A 240 -16.12 -6.04 -5.51
C ASP A 240 -14.73 -6.37 -4.93
N HIS A 241 -13.85 -6.97 -5.73
CA HIS A 241 -12.46 -7.27 -5.39
C HIS A 241 -11.52 -7.01 -6.56
N VAL A 242 -10.31 -6.56 -6.25
CA VAL A 242 -9.23 -6.38 -7.21
C VAL A 242 -8.00 -7.12 -6.73
N MET A 243 -7.43 -7.95 -7.59
CA MET A 243 -6.25 -8.77 -7.32
C MET A 243 -5.09 -8.27 -8.17
N TYR A 244 -4.02 -7.80 -7.54
CA TYR A 244 -2.79 -7.42 -8.22
C TYR A 244 -1.89 -8.66 -8.33
N CYS A 245 -1.33 -8.90 -9.53
CA CYS A 245 -0.50 -10.06 -9.84
C CYS A 245 0.85 -9.65 -10.40
#